data_AF-A0A0F6TZX4-F1
#
_entry.id   AF-A0A0F6TZX4-F1
#
_cell.length_a   1.000
_cell.length_b   1.000
_cell.length_c   1.000
_cell.angle_alpha   90.00
_cell.angle_beta   90.00
_cell.angle_gamma   90.00
#
_symmetry.space_group_name_H-M   'P 1'
#
loop_
_entity.id
_entity.type
_entity.pdbx_description
1 polymer ?
#
loop_
_entity_poly.entity_id
_entity_poly.type
_entity_poly.pdbx_seq_one_letter_code
_entity_poly.pdbx_strand_id
1 'polypeptide(L)' 'MSIASCGNRGSVPVVVDTACDWVKPIYLTDHDISVMDKQTKRDVLAHNKSWKANCLNVD' A
#
# COMPACT_ATOMS: atom_id res chain seq x y z
N MET A 1 -3.29 -31.66 33.95
CA MET A 1 -4.41 -30.70 34.05
C MET A 1 -3.80 -29.36 34.45
N SER A 2 -3.43 -28.54 33.46
CA SER A 2 -3.05 -27.15 33.69
C SER A 2 -4.16 -26.31 33.13
N ILE A 3 -4.80 -25.55 34.00
CA ILE A 3 -5.89 -24.64 33.66
C ILE A 3 -5.24 -23.51 32.85
N ALA A 4 -5.27 -23.62 31.52
CA ALA A 4 -4.98 -22.50 30.65
C ALA A 4 -6.11 -21.49 30.88
N SER A 5 -5.86 -20.56 31.80
CA SER A 5 -6.73 -19.41 32.03
C SER A 5 -6.94 -18.70 30.70
N CYS A 6 -8.21 -18.55 30.29
CA CYS A 6 -8.58 -17.63 29.23
C CYS A 6 -8.31 -16.21 29.74
N GLY A 7 -7.08 -15.74 29.52
CA GLY A 7 -6.73 -14.33 29.66
C GLY A 7 -7.68 -13.53 28.79
N ASN A 8 -8.35 -12.56 29.41
CA ASN A 8 -9.30 -11.65 28.79
C ASN A 8 -8.94 -11.35 27.34
N ARG A 9 -9.95 -11.41 26.46
CA ARG A 9 -9.93 -10.75 25.15
C ARG A 9 -9.79 -9.24 25.40
N GLY A 10 -8.60 -8.80 25.81
CA GLY A 10 -8.19 -7.42 25.69
C GLY A 10 -8.35 -7.07 24.23
N SER A 11 -8.95 -5.91 23.97
CA SER A 11 -9.11 -5.37 22.64
C SER A 11 -7.76 -5.41 21.93
N VAL A 12 -7.59 -6.40 21.05
CA VAL A 12 -6.44 -6.49 20.16
C VAL A 12 -6.47 -5.18 19.38
N PRO A 13 -5.38 -4.38 19.38
CA PRO A 13 -5.35 -3.19 18.56
C PRO A 13 -5.57 -3.64 17.12
N VAL A 14 -6.66 -3.17 16.53
CA VAL A 14 -6.90 -3.37 15.10
C VAL A 14 -5.81 -2.58 14.39
N VAL A 15 -4.82 -3.29 13.86
CA VAL A 15 -3.83 -2.70 12.95
C VAL A 15 -4.56 -2.52 11.64
N VAL A 16 -5.08 -1.31 11.43
CA VAL A 16 -5.65 -0.91 10.15
C VAL A 16 -4.49 -0.57 9.23
N ASP A 17 -4.39 -1.24 8.08
CA ASP A 17 -3.45 -0.84 7.04
C ASP A 17 -3.99 0.44 6.39
N THR A 18 -3.47 1.58 6.84
CA THR A 18 -3.81 2.89 6.29
C THR A 18 -2.91 3.28 5.12
N ALA A 19 -2.12 2.35 4.56
CA ALA A 19 -1.21 2.65 3.45
C ALA A 19 -1.93 3.35 2.28
N CYS A 20 -3.15 2.93 1.96
CA CYS A 20 -3.92 3.51 0.85
C CYS A 20 -4.41 4.95 1.12
N ASP A 21 -4.46 5.37 2.39
CA ASP A 21 -4.85 6.74 2.76
C ASP A 21 -3.77 7.75 2.35
N TRP A 22 -2.49 7.38 2.52
CA TRP A 22 -1.36 8.28 2.29
C TRP A 22 -0.52 7.93 1.05
N VAL A 23 -0.55 6.71 0.54
CA VAL A 23 0.07 6.34 -0.74
C VAL A 23 -0.86 6.71 -1.90
N LYS A 24 -0.32 7.41 -2.91
CA LYS A 24 -1.03 7.82 -4.12
C LYS A 24 -0.27 7.41 -5.39
N PRO A 25 -0.94 7.36 -6.55
CA PRO A 25 -0.26 7.24 -7.83
C PRO A 25 0.70 8.40 -8.06
N ILE A 26 1.79 8.12 -8.75
CA ILE A 26 2.73 9.12 -9.24
C ILE A 26 2.21 9.62 -10.58
N TYR A 27 1.86 10.90 -10.64
CA TYR A 27 1.43 11.59 -11.87
C TYR A 27 2.64 12.28 -12.50
N LEU A 28 2.78 12.11 -13.82
CA LEU A 28 3.90 12.65 -14.59
C LEU A 28 3.36 13.55 -15.70
N THR A 29 4.13 14.57 -16.04
CA THR A 29 3.94 15.36 -17.25
C THR A 29 4.72 14.76 -18.42
N ASP A 30 4.42 15.22 -19.64
CA ASP A 30 5.19 14.83 -20.83
C ASP A 30 6.67 15.18 -20.71
N HIS A 31 6.98 16.32 -20.06
CA HIS A 31 8.36 16.72 -19.81
C HIS A 31 9.07 15.73 -18.90
N ASP A 32 8.47 15.35 -17.76
CA ASP A 32 9.05 14.38 -16.82
C ASP A 32 9.33 13.04 -17.52
N ILE A 33 8.38 12.56 -18.33
CA ILE A 33 8.54 11.34 -19.11
C ILE A 33 9.69 11.49 -20.12
N SER A 34 9.86 12.64 -20.76
CA SER A 34 10.93 12.83 -21.74
C SER A 34 12.33 12.75 -21.13
N VAL A 35 12.51 13.24 -19.90
CA VAL A 35 13.82 13.36 -19.24
C VAL A 35 14.14 12.19 -18.29
N MET A 36 13.15 11.37 -17.93
CA MET A 36 13.36 10.18 -17.10
C MET A 36 14.14 9.08 -17.83
N ASP A 37 14.98 8.38 -17.09
CA ASP A 37 15.59 7.15 -17.55
C ASP A 37 14.58 6.00 -17.68
N LYS A 38 14.95 4.97 -18.42
CA LYS A 38 14.06 3.85 -18.74
C LYS A 38 13.69 3.00 -17.52
N GLN A 39 14.55 2.94 -16.50
CA GLN A 39 14.31 2.17 -15.28
C GLN A 39 13.32 2.90 -14.38
N THR A 40 13.51 4.19 -14.12
CA THR A 40 12.57 5.00 -13.33
C THR A 40 11.16 4.96 -13.91
N LYS A 41 11.01 5.01 -15.25
CA LYS A 41 9.68 4.84 -15.90
C LYS A 41 9.03 3.50 -15.58
N ARG A 42 9.80 2.41 -15.57
CA ARG A 42 9.30 1.07 -15.23
C ARG A 42 8.88 1.01 -13.76
N ASP A 43 9.65 1.63 -12.89
CA ASP A 43 9.38 1.61 -11.45
C ASP A 43 8.14 2.44 -11.10
N VAL A 44 7.97 3.62 -11.73
CA VAL A 44 6.73 4.41 -11.62
C VAL A 44 5.52 3.63 -12.14
N LEU A 45 5.66 2.95 -13.28
CA LEU A 45 4.57 2.12 -13.81
C LEU A 45 4.22 0.96 -12.87
N ALA A 46 5.23 0.29 -12.30
CA ALA A 46 5.03 -0.79 -11.34
C ALA A 46 4.35 -0.28 -10.07
N HIS A 47 4.80 0.83 -9.50
CA HIS A 47 4.18 1.49 -8.35
C HIS A 47 2.70 1.81 -8.60
N ASN A 48 2.38 2.47 -9.71
CA ASN A 48 0.99 2.86 -10.02
C ASN A 48 0.08 1.65 -10.24
N LYS A 49 0.59 0.57 -10.84
CA LYS A 49 -0.15 -0.70 -10.97
C LYS A 49 -0.39 -1.35 -9.60
N SER A 50 0.63 -1.40 -8.75
CA SER A 50 0.51 -1.93 -7.40
C SER A 50 -0.49 -1.13 -6.57
N TRP A 51 -0.45 0.20 -6.64
CA TRP A 51 -1.45 1.04 -5.99
C TRP A 51 -2.86 0.72 -6.49
N LYS A 52 -3.05 0.61 -7.82
CA LYS A 52 -4.37 0.27 -8.38
C LYS A 52 -4.89 -1.08 -7.87
N ALA A 53 -4.03 -2.09 -7.83
CA ALA A 53 -4.39 -3.43 -7.39
C ALA A 53 -4.71 -3.50 -5.88
N ASN A 54 -3.95 -2.79 -5.06
CA ASN A 54 -4.04 -2.92 -3.59
C ASN A 54 -4.89 -1.84 -2.92
N CYS A 55 -5.18 -0.71 -3.59
CA CYS A 55 -5.84 0.44 -2.96
C CYS A 55 -7.09 0.94 -3.68
N LEU A 56 -7.21 0.73 -5.00
CA LEU A 56 -8.41 1.15 -5.74
C LEU A 56 -9.49 0.07 -5.80
N ASN A 57 -9.08 -1.21 -5.76
CA ASN A 57 -9.98 -2.36 -5.86
C ASN A 57 -10.28 -3.00 -4.49
N VAL A 58 -10.06 -2.28 -3.39
CA VAL A 58 -10.45 -2.75 -2.06
C VAL A 58 -11.92 -2.41 -1.89
N ASP A 59 -12.78 -3.43 -1.98
CA ASP A 59 -14.19 -3.37 -1.57
C ASP A 59 -14.32 -3.26 -0.04
#